data_AF-A0A076L0Z2-F1
#
_entry.id   AF-A0A076L0Z2-F1
#
_cell.length_a   1.000
_cell.length_b   1.000
_cell.length_c   1.000
_cell.angle_alpha   90.00
_cell.angle_beta   90.00
_cell.angle_gamma   90.00
#
_symmetry.space_group_name_H-M   'P 1'
#
loop_
_entity.id
_entity.type
_entity.pdbx_description
1 polymer ?
#
loop_
_entity_poly.entity_id
_entity_poly.type
_entity_poly.pdbx_seq_one_letter_code
_entity_poly.pdbx_strand_id
1 'polypeptide(L)'
;YGKERVKELIEMLDAKFVSQNIVGNDPFEDEYEELIFEPYTIQERGGAKIGIIGQSFPFTSTANPKEFTEGWSFGIRHETLQEYVNELRDEHKVDCVVVLSHDGFSVDQELARMVNGIDFILSGHTHDPSPKPITINGTVIVIAGSHGKYVGRLDIDAKDGKVNDYEYKLVPIASNMIPADPEGVKLVEDLYAPFAKEFNEVLGKTKNI
;
A
#
# COMPACT_ATOMS: atom_id res chain seq x y z
N TYR A 1 12.83 -7.55 -10.28
CA TYR A 1 12.23 -8.90 -10.22
C TYR A 1 11.49 -9.26 -11.51
N GLY A 2 10.92 -8.29 -12.23
CA GLY A 2 10.18 -8.57 -13.48
C GLY A 2 8.74 -9.00 -13.22
N LYS A 3 7.89 -8.92 -14.24
CA LYS A 3 6.44 -9.16 -14.13
C LYS A 3 6.13 -10.60 -13.70
N GLU A 4 6.86 -11.56 -14.26
CA GLU A 4 6.68 -13.00 -14.04
C GLU A 4 6.92 -13.34 -12.57
N ARG A 5 8.01 -12.83 -12.00
CA ARG A 5 8.31 -13.04 -10.58
C ARG A 5 7.30 -12.34 -9.67
N VAL A 6 6.80 -11.16 -10.05
CA VAL A 6 5.74 -10.49 -9.28
C VAL A 6 4.47 -11.33 -9.28
N LYS A 7 4.05 -11.89 -10.43
CA LYS A 7 2.89 -12.78 -10.52
C LYS A 7 3.07 -14.04 -9.66
N GLU A 8 4.23 -14.70 -9.75
CA GLU A 8 4.56 -15.87 -8.92
C GLU A 8 4.48 -15.54 -7.42
N LEU A 9 5.03 -14.39 -7.00
CA LEU A 9 4.99 -13.97 -5.59
C LEU A 9 3.57 -13.63 -5.12
N ILE A 10 2.71 -13.10 -6.00
CA ILE A 10 1.30 -12.86 -5.69
C ILE A 10 0.54 -14.19 -5.54
N GLU A 11 0.85 -15.21 -6.34
CA GLU A 11 0.26 -16.55 -6.16
C GLU A 11 0.64 -17.20 -4.82
N MET A 12 1.82 -16.88 -4.28
CA MET A 12 2.28 -17.34 -2.97
C MET A 12 1.74 -16.50 -1.80
N LEU A 13 1.12 -15.36 -2.07
CA LEU A 13 0.69 -14.40 -1.06
C LEU A 13 -0.63 -14.87 -0.42
N ASP A 14 -0.65 -15.06 0.90
CA ASP A 14 -1.87 -15.32 1.68
C ASP A 14 -2.64 -14.02 1.97
N ALA A 15 -2.82 -13.19 0.94
CA ALA A 15 -3.55 -11.93 0.97
C ALA A 15 -3.93 -11.52 -0.46
N LYS A 16 -4.89 -10.60 -0.58
CA LYS A 16 -5.26 -10.03 -1.89
C LYS A 16 -4.31 -8.92 -2.29
N PHE A 17 -3.71 -9.05 -3.47
CA PHE A 17 -3.03 -7.95 -4.14
C PHE A 17 -4.05 -7.10 -4.90
N VAL A 18 -4.08 -5.79 -4.63
CA VAL A 18 -5.00 -4.85 -5.27
C VAL A 18 -4.22 -3.69 -5.89
N SER A 19 -4.60 -3.26 -7.09
CA SER A 19 -4.06 -2.07 -7.75
C SER A 19 -4.95 -1.61 -8.88
N GLN A 20 -5.55 -0.43 -8.75
CA GLN A 20 -6.48 0.12 -9.74
C GLN A 20 -5.79 0.73 -10.96
N ASN A 21 -4.51 1.12 -10.83
CA ASN A 21 -3.80 1.87 -11.86
C ASN A 21 -2.83 1.06 -12.71
N ILE A 22 -2.72 -0.26 -12.50
CA ILE A 22 -1.89 -1.12 -13.35
C ILE A 22 -2.77 -1.72 -14.44
N VAL A 23 -2.53 -1.28 -15.68
CA VAL A 23 -3.28 -1.73 -16.86
C VAL A 23 -2.36 -2.18 -17.99
N GLY A 24 -2.91 -2.96 -18.91
CA GLY A 24 -2.24 -3.27 -20.18
C GLY A 24 -1.99 -2.01 -21.01
N ASN A 25 -0.84 -1.95 -21.67
CA ASN A 25 -0.38 -0.80 -22.44
C ASN A 25 0.13 -1.18 -23.83
N ASP A 26 -0.10 -2.41 -24.28
CA ASP A 26 0.18 -2.83 -25.65
C ASP A 26 -1.10 -2.69 -26.51
N PRO A 27 -1.17 -1.75 -27.46
CA PRO A 27 -2.34 -1.53 -28.29
C PRO A 27 -2.63 -2.69 -29.28
N PHE A 28 -1.74 -3.69 -29.36
CA PHE A 28 -1.91 -4.88 -30.19
C PHE A 28 -2.35 -6.11 -29.40
N GLU A 29 -2.46 -6.02 -28.07
CA GLU A 29 -2.97 -7.08 -27.20
C GLU A 29 -4.44 -6.84 -26.84
N ASP A 30 -5.18 -7.93 -26.60
CA ASP A 30 -6.60 -7.85 -26.20
C ASP A 30 -6.77 -7.14 -24.83
N GLU A 31 -5.72 -7.17 -24.00
CA GLU A 31 -5.69 -6.61 -22.64
C GLU A 31 -5.36 -5.10 -22.61
N TYR A 32 -5.36 -4.40 -23.75
CA TYR A 32 -5.08 -2.96 -23.81
C TYR A 32 -6.06 -2.14 -22.96
N GLU A 33 -5.53 -1.34 -22.03
CA GLU A 33 -6.29 -0.58 -21.03
C GLU A 33 -7.13 -1.43 -20.05
N GLU A 34 -7.01 -2.77 -20.11
CA GLU A 34 -7.62 -3.66 -19.12
C GLU A 34 -6.79 -3.72 -17.84
N LEU A 35 -7.46 -3.92 -16.71
CA LEU A 35 -6.82 -4.10 -15.41
C LEU A 35 -5.97 -5.37 -15.38
N ILE A 36 -4.73 -5.24 -14.90
CA ILE A 36 -3.85 -6.40 -14.65
C ILE A 36 -4.18 -7.07 -13.31
N PHE A 37 -4.68 -6.30 -12.33
CA PHE A 37 -4.99 -6.76 -10.98
C PHE A 37 -6.36 -6.24 -10.54
N GLU A 38 -6.98 -6.89 -9.56
CA GLU A 38 -8.23 -6.37 -8.98
C GLU A 38 -7.99 -4.94 -8.43
N PRO A 39 -8.90 -3.99 -8.67
CA PRO A 39 -8.66 -2.59 -8.31
C PRO A 39 -8.85 -2.35 -6.81
N TYR A 40 -9.73 -3.13 -6.19
CA TYR A 40 -10.09 -3.00 -4.79
C TYR A 40 -10.49 -4.35 -4.19
N THR A 41 -10.64 -4.38 -2.87
CA THR A 41 -11.31 -5.46 -2.15
C THR A 41 -12.25 -4.92 -1.09
N ILE A 42 -13.25 -5.70 -0.69
CA ILE A 42 -14.17 -5.35 0.39
C ILE A 42 -13.95 -6.31 1.55
N GLN A 43 -13.82 -5.75 2.76
CA GLN A 43 -13.64 -6.51 3.99
C GLN A 43 -14.70 -6.11 5.01
N GLU A 44 -15.34 -7.11 5.62
CA GLU A 44 -16.22 -6.88 6.77
C GLU A 44 -15.45 -7.17 8.06
N ARG A 45 -15.33 -6.17 8.94
CA ARG A 45 -14.64 -6.28 10.23
C ARG A 45 -15.39 -5.48 11.28
N GLY A 46 -15.64 -6.09 12.44
CA GLY A 46 -16.33 -5.42 13.54
C GLY A 46 -17.75 -4.94 13.21
N GLY A 47 -18.38 -5.51 12.17
CA GLY A 47 -19.70 -5.08 11.68
C GLY A 47 -19.69 -3.93 10.67
N ALA A 48 -18.52 -3.37 10.35
CA ALA A 48 -18.35 -2.37 9.29
C ALA A 48 -17.88 -3.02 7.99
N LYS A 49 -18.40 -2.55 6.86
CA LYS A 49 -18.00 -2.93 5.51
C LYS A 49 -17.01 -1.90 4.96
N ILE A 50 -15.78 -2.33 4.69
CA ILE A 50 -14.66 -1.45 4.31
C ILE A 50 -14.23 -1.78 2.88
N GLY A 51 -14.33 -0.81 1.97
CA GLY A 51 -13.75 -0.88 0.63
C GLY A 51 -12.30 -0.40 0.64
N ILE A 52 -11.38 -1.20 0.13
CA ILE A 52 -9.94 -0.91 0.10
C ILE A 52 -9.49 -0.91 -1.35
N ILE A 53 -9.22 0.26 -1.90
CA ILE A 53 -8.70 0.46 -3.26
C ILE A 53 -7.17 0.43 -3.21
N GLY A 54 -6.54 -0.36 -4.08
CA GLY A 54 -5.09 -0.38 -4.21
C GLY A 54 -4.60 0.67 -5.19
N GLN A 55 -3.48 1.33 -4.87
CA GLN A 55 -2.87 2.33 -5.74
C GLN A 55 -1.35 2.14 -5.75
N SER A 56 -0.80 1.76 -6.90
CA SER A 56 0.64 1.52 -7.10
C SER A 56 1.38 2.78 -7.55
N PHE A 57 2.69 2.86 -7.29
CA PHE A 57 3.48 4.04 -7.66
C PHE A 57 3.43 4.36 -9.15
N PRO A 58 3.02 5.57 -9.56
CA PRO A 58 2.68 5.84 -10.96
C PRO A 58 3.88 5.99 -11.88
N PHE A 59 5.07 6.24 -11.31
CA PHE A 59 6.29 6.41 -12.07
C PHE A 59 7.16 5.14 -12.11
N THR A 60 6.60 3.97 -11.77
CA THR A 60 7.33 2.69 -11.69
C THR A 60 8.10 2.38 -12.98
N SER A 61 7.49 2.53 -14.16
CA SER A 61 8.14 2.25 -15.46
C SER A 61 9.28 3.21 -15.82
N THR A 62 9.32 4.40 -15.19
CA THR A 62 10.39 5.40 -15.40
C THR A 62 11.49 5.28 -14.35
N ALA A 63 11.15 4.81 -13.15
CA ALA A 63 12.09 4.64 -12.05
C ALA A 63 12.95 3.36 -12.15
N ASN A 64 12.62 2.45 -13.06
CA ASN A 64 13.21 1.11 -13.17
C ASN A 64 13.55 0.75 -14.64
N PRO A 65 14.39 -0.28 -14.87
CA PRO A 65 14.57 -0.84 -16.20
C PRO A 65 13.24 -1.21 -16.87
N LYS A 66 13.04 -0.74 -18.10
CA LYS A 66 11.76 -0.88 -18.83
C LYS A 66 11.29 -2.32 -18.99
N GLU A 67 12.23 -3.25 -19.16
CA GLU A 67 11.97 -4.69 -19.29
C GLU A 67 11.16 -5.28 -18.13
N PHE A 68 11.23 -4.68 -16.93
CA PHE A 68 10.48 -5.17 -15.78
C PHE A 68 8.99 -4.83 -15.81
N THR A 69 8.57 -3.89 -16.66
CA THR A 69 7.20 -3.37 -16.72
C THR A 69 6.70 -3.22 -18.16
N GLU A 70 7.36 -3.85 -19.12
CA GLU A 70 6.97 -3.78 -20.53
C GLU A 70 5.52 -4.24 -20.70
N GLY A 71 4.74 -3.54 -21.53
CA GLY A 71 3.30 -3.81 -21.69
C GLY A 71 2.41 -3.38 -20.51
N TRP A 72 2.96 -2.84 -19.41
CA TRP A 72 2.15 -2.31 -18.30
C TRP A 72 2.26 -0.79 -18.18
N SER A 73 1.15 -0.14 -17.85
CA SER A 73 1.06 1.27 -17.50
C SER A 73 0.62 1.44 -16.06
N PHE A 74 1.22 2.40 -15.36
CA PHE A 74 1.00 2.69 -13.93
C PHE A 74 0.41 4.09 -13.72
N GLY A 75 0.04 4.81 -14.79
CA GLY A 75 -0.28 6.25 -14.71
C GLY A 75 -1.30 6.62 -13.63
N ILE A 76 -1.26 7.88 -13.19
CA ILE A 76 -2.26 8.41 -12.25
C ILE A 76 -3.62 8.45 -12.95
N ARG A 77 -4.59 7.68 -12.43
CA ARG A 77 -5.95 7.53 -12.99
C ARG A 77 -6.98 7.97 -11.95
N HIS A 78 -7.02 9.26 -11.65
CA HIS A 78 -7.90 9.81 -10.62
C HIS A 78 -9.39 9.73 -11.00
N GLU A 79 -9.71 9.78 -12.29
CA GLU A 79 -11.09 9.58 -12.79
C GLU A 79 -11.56 8.15 -12.52
N THR A 80 -10.77 7.14 -12.89
CA THR A 80 -11.03 5.72 -12.58
C THR A 80 -11.07 5.47 -11.07
N LEU A 81 -10.18 6.11 -10.30
CA LEU A 81 -10.25 6.06 -8.83
C LEU A 81 -11.58 6.61 -8.30
N GLN A 82 -12.08 7.73 -8.85
CA GLN A 82 -13.39 8.29 -8.48
C GLN A 82 -14.53 7.33 -8.83
N GLU A 83 -14.46 6.64 -9.97
CA GLU A 83 -15.44 5.62 -10.36
C GLU A 83 -15.49 4.47 -9.34
N TYR A 84 -14.34 3.93 -8.92
CA TYR A 84 -14.31 2.88 -7.89
C TYR A 84 -14.79 3.37 -6.52
N VAL A 85 -14.49 4.62 -6.15
CA VAL A 85 -15.05 5.21 -4.92
C VAL A 85 -16.58 5.27 -5.01
N ASN A 86 -17.13 5.71 -6.14
CA ASN A 86 -18.57 5.77 -6.35
C ASN A 86 -19.19 4.37 -6.32
N GLU A 87 -18.61 3.40 -7.02
CA GLU A 87 -19.08 2.01 -7.05
C GLU A 87 -19.13 1.42 -5.62
N LEU A 88 -18.07 1.60 -4.83
CA LEU A 88 -18.01 1.13 -3.45
C LEU A 88 -19.10 1.75 -2.57
N ARG A 89 -19.39 3.04 -2.74
CA ARG A 89 -20.42 3.77 -1.97
C ARG A 89 -21.84 3.45 -2.43
N ASP A 90 -22.07 3.48 -3.73
CA ASP A 90 -23.40 3.47 -4.32
C ASP A 90 -23.91 2.06 -4.58
N GLU A 91 -23.05 1.14 -4.98
CA GLU A 91 -23.44 -0.24 -5.29
C GLU A 91 -23.16 -1.16 -4.12
N HIS A 92 -21.93 -1.12 -3.60
CA HIS A 92 -21.51 -2.02 -2.53
C HIS A 92 -21.93 -1.56 -1.14
N LYS A 93 -22.36 -0.30 -1.00
CA LYS A 93 -22.81 0.31 0.26
C LYS A 93 -21.79 0.16 1.39
N VAL A 94 -20.51 0.40 1.10
CA VAL A 94 -19.46 0.35 2.13
C VAL A 94 -19.60 1.50 3.13
N ASP A 95 -19.31 1.22 4.40
CA ASP A 95 -19.30 2.22 5.47
C ASP A 95 -18.04 3.11 5.39
N CYS A 96 -16.93 2.53 4.91
CA CYS A 96 -15.65 3.23 4.78
C CYS A 96 -14.95 2.91 3.45
N VAL A 97 -14.35 3.93 2.83
CA VAL A 97 -13.48 3.82 1.66
C VAL A 97 -12.05 4.21 2.03
N VAL A 98 -11.12 3.27 1.84
CA VAL A 98 -9.69 3.42 2.09
C VAL A 98 -8.93 3.28 0.78
N VAL A 99 -7.98 4.18 0.51
CA VAL A 99 -6.99 3.99 -0.55
C VAL A 99 -5.67 3.56 0.09
N LEU A 100 -5.23 2.35 -0.23
CA LEU A 100 -3.91 1.83 0.14
C LEU A 100 -2.91 2.26 -0.94
N SER A 101 -2.19 3.34 -0.69
CA SER A 101 -1.45 4.07 -1.71
C SER A 101 0.06 3.93 -1.61
N HIS A 102 0.70 3.82 -2.77
CA HIS A 102 2.13 3.97 -2.95
C HIS A 102 2.49 5.14 -3.89
N ASP A 103 1.60 6.13 -4.05
CA ASP A 103 1.87 7.31 -4.90
C ASP A 103 2.94 8.23 -4.30
N GLY A 104 2.96 8.33 -2.97
CA GLY A 104 3.81 9.22 -2.21
C GLY A 104 3.04 10.41 -1.65
N PHE A 105 3.50 10.89 -0.49
CA PHE A 105 2.72 11.76 0.37
C PHE A 105 2.22 13.05 -0.28
N SER A 106 3.01 13.67 -1.16
CA SER A 106 2.60 14.87 -1.88
C SER A 106 1.56 14.58 -2.97
N VAL A 107 1.67 13.44 -3.65
CA VAL A 107 0.73 13.02 -4.69
C VAL A 107 -0.60 12.60 -4.07
N ASP A 108 -0.56 11.89 -2.94
CA ASP A 108 -1.75 11.53 -2.16
C ASP A 108 -2.52 12.76 -1.67
N GLN A 109 -1.83 13.84 -1.32
CA GLN A 109 -2.48 15.11 -0.98
C GLN A 109 -3.21 15.73 -2.17
N GLU A 110 -2.65 15.65 -3.37
CA GLU A 110 -3.36 16.11 -4.59
C GLU A 110 -4.53 15.19 -4.93
N LEU A 111 -4.39 13.88 -4.81
CA LEU A 111 -5.50 12.94 -4.98
C LEU A 111 -6.66 13.25 -4.03
N ALA A 112 -6.37 13.51 -2.75
CA ALA A 112 -7.38 13.91 -1.77
C ALA A 112 -8.09 15.23 -2.12
N ARG A 113 -7.49 16.10 -2.95
CA ARG A 113 -8.16 17.31 -3.46
C ARG A 113 -9.06 17.01 -4.66
N MET A 114 -8.72 16.01 -5.46
CA MET A 114 -9.37 15.69 -6.73
C MET A 114 -10.49 14.66 -6.60
N VAL A 115 -10.34 13.69 -5.70
CA VAL A 115 -11.27 12.56 -5.55
C VAL A 115 -12.09 12.72 -4.27
N ASN A 116 -13.41 12.65 -4.42
CA ASN A 116 -14.37 12.81 -3.33
C ASN A 116 -14.85 11.44 -2.84
N GLY A 117 -15.13 11.34 -1.54
CA GLY A 117 -15.72 10.15 -0.92
C GLY A 117 -14.74 9.14 -0.34
N ILE A 118 -13.43 9.40 -0.47
CA ILE A 118 -12.37 8.68 0.25
C ILE A 118 -12.39 9.13 1.71
N ASP A 119 -12.41 8.19 2.66
CA ASP A 119 -12.27 8.54 4.09
C ASP A 119 -10.80 8.56 4.49
N PHE A 120 -10.03 7.55 4.06
CA PHE A 120 -8.63 7.40 4.46
C PHE A 120 -7.70 7.09 3.28
N ILE A 121 -6.53 7.72 3.28
CA ILE A 121 -5.39 7.31 2.44
C ILE A 121 -4.27 6.82 3.35
N LEU A 122 -3.90 5.55 3.18
CA LEU A 122 -2.71 4.96 3.81
C LEU A 122 -1.54 5.15 2.85
N SER A 123 -0.78 6.23 3.06
CA SER A 123 0.27 6.67 2.13
C SER A 123 1.59 5.93 2.35
N GLY A 124 2.30 5.68 1.24
CA GLY A 124 3.60 5.01 1.19
C GLY A 124 4.67 5.83 0.45
N HIS A 125 5.64 5.13 -0.15
CA HIS A 125 6.71 5.64 -1.04
C HIS A 125 7.73 6.64 -0.45
N THR A 126 7.27 7.73 0.13
CA THR A 126 8.11 8.86 0.59
C THR A 126 8.83 8.62 1.91
N HIS A 127 8.45 7.58 2.65
CA HIS A 127 9.09 7.13 3.89
C HIS A 127 9.04 8.13 5.06
N ASP A 128 8.26 9.21 4.95
CA ASP A 128 8.08 10.19 6.02
C ASP A 128 7.18 9.63 7.13
N PRO A 129 7.62 9.51 8.39
CA PRO A 129 6.71 9.18 9.49
C PRO A 129 5.97 10.45 9.94
N SER A 130 4.63 10.39 10.01
CA SER A 130 3.84 11.47 10.63
C SER A 130 3.02 10.95 11.80
N PRO A 131 3.25 11.43 13.04
CA PRO A 131 2.42 11.05 14.20
C PRO A 131 1.03 11.68 14.16
N LYS A 132 0.81 12.68 13.30
CA LYS A 132 -0.48 13.37 13.14
C LYS A 132 -1.00 13.17 11.72
N PRO A 133 -2.26 12.74 11.55
CA PRO A 133 -2.88 12.70 10.23
C PRO A 133 -2.98 14.10 9.61
N ILE A 134 -3.01 14.16 8.29
CA ILE A 134 -3.37 15.36 7.53
C ILE A 134 -4.76 15.16 6.95
N THR A 135 -5.63 16.14 7.09
CA THR A 135 -6.98 16.09 6.51
C THR A 135 -7.11 17.08 5.37
N ILE A 136 -7.54 16.60 4.19
CA ILE A 136 -7.80 17.40 3.00
C ILE A 136 -9.18 17.00 2.47
N ASN A 137 -10.09 17.96 2.34
CA ASN A 137 -11.46 17.76 1.83
C ASN A 137 -12.22 16.58 2.50
N GLY A 138 -12.00 16.37 3.81
CA GLY A 138 -12.61 15.27 4.56
C GLY A 138 -11.85 13.93 4.47
N THR A 139 -10.89 13.80 3.56
CA THR A 139 -10.00 12.64 3.46
C THR A 139 -8.87 12.76 4.47
N VAL A 140 -8.65 11.71 5.26
CA VAL A 140 -7.59 11.62 6.28
C VAL A 140 -6.41 10.83 5.72
N ILE A 141 -5.24 11.45 5.66
CA ILE A 141 -4.01 10.85 5.13
C ILE A 141 -3.07 10.53 6.30
N VAL A 142 -2.60 9.29 6.35
CA VAL A 142 -1.64 8.79 7.35
C VAL A 142 -0.44 8.14 6.66
N ILE A 143 0.73 8.21 7.29
CA ILE A 143 1.98 7.63 6.77
C ILE A 143 2.86 7.14 7.92
N ALA A 144 3.29 5.87 7.85
CA ALA A 144 3.95 5.16 8.95
C ALA A 144 5.49 5.09 8.81
N GLY A 145 6.08 5.88 7.91
CA GLY A 145 7.52 5.86 7.67
C GLY A 145 7.99 4.63 6.88
N SER A 146 9.07 3.98 7.32
CA SER A 146 9.73 2.90 6.57
C SER A 146 10.47 1.91 7.47
N HIS A 147 10.92 0.80 6.88
CA HIS A 147 11.81 -0.20 7.50
C HIS A 147 11.27 -0.85 8.77
N GLY A 148 9.94 -0.90 8.94
CA GLY A 148 9.34 -1.43 10.17
C GLY A 148 9.74 -0.63 11.42
N LYS A 149 10.07 0.66 11.30
CA LYS A 149 10.38 1.51 12.47
C LYS A 149 9.14 1.88 13.26
N TYR A 150 7.97 1.87 12.62
CA TYR A 150 6.70 2.18 13.23
C TYR A 150 5.58 1.28 12.68
N VAL A 151 4.53 1.11 13.49
CA VAL A 151 3.23 0.59 13.07
C VAL A 151 2.20 1.71 13.20
N GLY A 152 1.56 2.06 12.09
CA GLY A 152 0.41 2.95 12.12
C GLY A 152 -0.83 2.18 12.58
N ARG A 153 -1.42 2.58 13.71
CA ARG A 153 -2.70 2.05 14.19
C ARG A 153 -3.78 3.09 13.93
N LEU A 154 -4.72 2.75 13.07
CA LEU A 154 -5.91 3.55 12.76
C LEU A 154 -7.14 2.78 13.26
N ASP A 155 -7.73 3.24 14.35
CA ASP A 155 -8.99 2.72 14.88
C ASP A 155 -10.14 3.54 14.25
N ILE A 156 -11.13 2.86 13.66
CA ILE A 156 -12.21 3.51 12.87
C ILE A 156 -13.56 3.09 13.46
N ASP A 157 -14.44 4.07 13.74
CA ASP A 157 -15.86 3.86 13.97
C ASP A 157 -16.62 4.19 12.68
N ALA A 158 -17.11 3.16 11.99
CA ALA A 158 -17.86 3.31 10.75
C ALA A 158 -19.14 2.47 10.79
N LYS A 159 -20.26 3.09 10.39
CA LYS A 159 -21.57 2.47 10.35
C LYS A 159 -22.54 3.25 9.47
N ASP A 160 -23.49 2.55 8.87
CA ASP A 160 -24.61 3.11 8.11
C ASP A 160 -24.13 4.00 6.94
N GLY A 161 -23.07 3.54 6.24
CA GLY A 161 -22.52 4.19 5.06
C GLY A 161 -21.56 5.34 5.33
N LYS A 162 -21.12 5.55 6.59
CA LYS A 162 -20.23 6.66 6.95
C LYS A 162 -19.25 6.31 8.07
N VAL A 163 -18.15 7.07 8.13
CA VAL A 163 -17.24 7.12 9.28
C VAL A 163 -17.75 8.15 10.29
N ASN A 164 -17.93 7.74 11.54
CA ASN A 164 -18.37 8.60 12.64
C ASN A 164 -17.19 9.23 13.39
N ASP A 165 -16.13 8.46 13.63
CA ASP A 165 -14.93 8.90 14.34
C ASP A 165 -13.72 8.02 13.99
N TYR A 166 -12.51 8.48 14.30
CA TYR A 166 -11.30 7.69 14.21
C TYR A 166 -10.23 8.14 15.22
N GLU A 167 -9.37 7.20 15.64
CA GLU A 167 -8.16 7.48 16.40
C GLU A 167 -6.94 6.97 15.62
N TYR A 168 -5.88 7.80 15.54
CA TYR A 168 -4.62 7.39 14.93
C TYR A 168 -3.47 7.46 15.93
N LYS A 169 -2.65 6.41 15.94
CA LYS A 169 -1.40 6.32 16.70
C LYS A 169 -0.28 5.78 15.82
N LEU A 170 0.85 6.46 15.84
CA LEU A 170 2.09 5.96 15.26
C LEU A 170 2.93 5.30 16.36
N VAL A 171 2.99 3.97 16.36
CA VAL A 171 3.62 3.18 17.43
C VAL A 171 5.05 2.81 17.03
N PRO A 172 6.11 3.27 17.74
CA PRO A 172 7.48 2.91 17.42
C PRO A 172 7.78 1.45 17.74
N ILE A 173 8.50 0.78 16.83
CA ILE A 173 9.03 -0.57 17.07
C ILE A 173 10.40 -0.43 17.76
N ALA A 174 10.37 -0.40 19.08
CA ALA A 174 11.57 -0.37 19.92
C ALA A 174 12.03 -1.80 20.23
N SER A 175 12.90 -2.37 19.39
CA SER A 175 13.37 -3.77 19.49
C SER A 175 14.11 -4.10 20.79
N ASN A 176 14.61 -3.09 21.49
CA ASN A 176 15.22 -3.23 22.82
C ASN A 176 14.18 -3.32 23.96
N MET A 177 12.90 -3.02 23.68
CA MET A 177 11.82 -3.01 24.66
C MET A 177 10.71 -4.01 24.35
N ILE A 178 10.54 -4.37 23.08
CA ILE A 178 9.53 -5.32 22.62
C ILE A 178 10.23 -6.66 22.37
N PRO A 179 9.84 -7.75 23.05
CA PRO A 179 10.43 -9.06 22.80
C PRO A 179 10.14 -9.49 21.37
N ALA A 180 11.15 -10.05 20.69
CA ALA A 180 10.98 -10.61 19.37
C ALA A 180 10.09 -11.86 19.44
N ASP A 181 9.27 -12.05 18.40
CA ASP A 181 8.49 -13.27 18.24
C ASP A 181 9.41 -14.46 17.92
N PRO A 182 9.41 -15.55 18.71
CA PRO A 182 10.32 -16.67 18.50
C PRO A 182 10.15 -17.35 17.14
N GLU A 183 8.93 -17.41 16.60
CA GLU A 183 8.68 -18.02 15.29
C GLU A 183 9.24 -17.14 14.16
N GLY A 184 9.05 -15.83 14.25
CA GLY A 184 9.66 -14.86 13.33
C GLY A 184 11.19 -14.87 13.35
N VAL A 185 11.80 -14.95 14.54
CA VAL A 185 13.27 -15.08 14.67
C VAL A 185 13.75 -16.34 13.97
N LYS A 186 13.13 -17.48 14.27
CA LYS A 186 13.51 -18.77 13.66
C LYS A 186 13.36 -18.73 12.14
N LEU A 187 12.27 -18.17 11.63
CA LEU A 187 12.04 -18.04 10.18
C LEU A 187 13.18 -17.26 9.50
N VAL A 188 13.57 -16.12 10.08
CA VAL A 188 14.67 -15.30 9.53
C VAL A 188 15.99 -16.05 9.60
N GLU A 189 16.30 -16.70 10.73
CA GLU A 189 17.51 -17.50 10.89
C GLU A 189 17.59 -18.63 9.85
N ASP A 190 16.51 -19.38 9.67
CA ASP A 190 16.44 -20.48 8.69
C ASP A 190 16.63 -19.97 7.25
N LEU A 191 16.04 -18.83 6.89
CA LEU A 191 16.19 -18.22 5.57
C LEU A 191 17.61 -17.66 5.31
N TYR A 192 18.28 -17.16 6.35
CA TYR A 192 19.60 -16.55 6.24
C TYR A 192 20.73 -17.58 6.37
N ALA A 193 20.50 -18.72 7.01
CA ALA A 193 21.50 -19.75 7.28
C ALA A 193 22.32 -20.18 6.03
N PRO A 194 21.72 -20.38 4.84
CA PRO A 194 22.50 -20.74 3.64
C PRO A 194 23.49 -19.65 3.19
N PHE A 195 23.23 -18.39 3.55
CA PHE A 195 24.00 -17.21 3.13
C PHE A 195 24.86 -16.63 4.27
N ALA A 196 24.90 -17.29 5.43
CA ALA A 196 25.51 -16.74 6.65
C ALA A 196 26.97 -16.32 6.46
N LYS A 197 27.74 -17.04 5.64
CA LYS A 197 29.13 -16.68 5.32
C LYS A 197 29.22 -15.35 4.58
N GLU A 198 28.37 -15.15 3.58
CA GLU A 198 28.38 -13.96 2.72
C GLU A 198 27.86 -12.74 3.49
N PHE A 199 26.74 -12.89 4.21
CA PHE A 199 26.12 -11.79 4.95
C PHE A 199 26.95 -11.31 6.15
N ASN A 200 27.82 -12.15 6.70
CA ASN A 200 28.68 -11.80 7.83
C ASN A 200 30.13 -11.48 7.42
N GLU A 201 30.45 -11.43 6.12
CA GLU A 201 31.76 -11.05 5.66
C GLU A 201 32.02 -9.56 5.97
N VAL A 202 33.05 -9.28 6.77
CA VAL A 202 33.44 -7.90 7.08
C VAL A 202 34.25 -7.33 5.93
N LEU A 203 33.58 -6.58 5.05
CA LEU A 203 34.21 -5.90 3.90
C LEU A 203 34.97 -4.62 4.29
N GLY A 204 34.63 -4.02 5.43
CA GLY A 204 35.24 -2.78 5.92
C GLY A 204 34.78 -2.39 7.31
N LYS A 205 35.42 -1.36 7.90
CA LYS A 205 35.07 -0.80 9.21
C LYS A 205 35.01 0.73 9.15
N THR A 206 33.99 1.32 9.76
CA THR A 206 33.91 2.78 9.96
C THR A 206 34.38 3.16 11.37
N LYS A 207 35.04 4.31 11.52
CA LYS A 207 35.69 4.70 12.78
C LYS A 207 34.74 5.26 13.85
N ASN A 208 33.47 5.53 13.53
CA ASN A 208 32.50 6.09 14.46
C ASN A 208 31.10 5.51 14.25
N ILE A 209 30.59 4.79 15.25
CA ILE A 209 29.16 4.68 15.60
C ILE A 209 29.10 4.88 17.12
#